data_AF-A0ABD3S1R1-F1
#
_entry.id   AF-A0ABD3S1R1-F1
#
_cell.length_a   1.000
_cell.length_b   1.000
_cell.length_c   1.000
_cell.angle_alpha   90.00
_cell.angle_beta   90.00
_cell.angle_gamma   90.00
#
_symmetry.space_group_name_H-M   'P 1'
#
loop_
_entity.id
_entity.type
_entity.pdbx_description
1 polymer ?
#
loop_
_entity_poly.entity_id
_entity_poly.type
_entity_poly.pdbx_seq_one_letter_code
_entity_poly.pdbx_strand_id
1 'polypeptide(L)'
;MELTPQQLKQYDGSDSSKPIYVAIRGRIYDVTTGKSFYGPGGSYCVFAGKDASRALAKMSKDEDDVVPSLEGLSEKEIGVLNDWETKFQAKYPIVGTVTTN
;
A
#
# COMPACT_ATOMS: atom_id res chain seq x y z
N MET A 1 13.70 -0.20 -7.26
CA MET A 1 13.92 0.88 -6.28
C MET A 1 13.78 0.30 -4.88
N GLU A 2 14.51 0.82 -3.90
CA GLU A 2 14.36 0.45 -2.50
C GLU A 2 14.03 1.70 -1.69
N LEU A 3 12.93 1.67 -0.93
CA LEU A 3 12.50 2.79 -0.09
C LEU A 3 12.36 2.33 1.35
N THR A 4 12.75 3.18 2.29
CA THR A 4 12.36 3.01 3.69
C THR A 4 10.88 3.41 3.87
N PRO A 5 10.21 2.96 4.94
CA PRO A 5 8.86 3.41 5.26
C PRO A 5 8.73 4.94 5.36
N GLN A 6 9.78 5.63 5.82
CA GLN A 6 9.82 7.09 5.90
C GLN A 6 9.92 7.75 4.52
N GLN A 7 10.67 7.16 3.58
CA GLN A 7 10.73 7.66 2.21
C GLN A 7 9.43 7.38 1.46
N LEU A 8 8.82 6.21 1.67
CA LEU A 8 7.54 5.85 1.05
C LEU A 8 6.44 6.86 1.39
N LYS A 9 6.40 7.40 2.61
CA LYS A 9 5.43 8.42 3.04
C LYS A 9 5.42 9.69 2.19
N GLN A 10 6.49 9.99 1.46
CA GLN A 10 6.56 11.15 0.57
C GLN A 10 5.76 10.96 -0.74
N TYR A 11 5.23 9.77 -0.99
CA TYR A 11 4.48 9.37 -2.18
C TYR A 11 3.01 9.07 -1.84
N ASP A 12 2.44 9.86 -0.93
CA ASP A 12 1.04 9.79 -0.48
C ASP A 12 0.05 10.48 -1.43
N GLY A 13 0.55 11.15 -2.47
CA GLY A 13 -0.24 11.92 -3.43
C GLY A 13 -0.60 13.34 -3.00
N SER A 14 -0.11 13.80 -1.85
CA SER A 14 -0.21 15.21 -1.42
C SER A 14 0.55 16.13 -2.37
N ASP A 15 1.69 15.67 -2.88
CA ASP A 15 2.46 16.34 -3.92
C ASP A 15 2.02 15.88 -5.32
N SER A 16 1.38 16.77 -6.07
CA SER A 16 0.90 16.45 -7.43
C SER A 16 2.00 16.25 -8.47
N SER A 17 3.25 16.63 -8.16
CA SER A 17 4.41 16.36 -9.02
C SER A 17 5.03 14.98 -8.81
N LYS A 18 4.64 14.28 -7.73
CA LYS A 18 5.14 12.95 -7.38
C LYS A 18 4.13 11.86 -7.74
N PRO A 19 4.62 10.64 -8.04
CA PRO A 19 3.76 9.48 -8.15
C PRO A 19 3.19 9.08 -6.79
N ILE A 20 2.14 8.27 -6.81
CA ILE A 20 1.49 7.73 -5.60
C ILE A 20 1.87 6.28 -5.47
N TYR A 21 2.44 5.92 -4.32
CA TYR A 21 2.91 4.57 -4.05
C TYR A 21 2.14 3.92 -2.91
N VAL A 22 1.88 2.63 -3.05
CA VAL A 22 1.31 1.79 -1.98
C VAL A 22 2.16 0.55 -1.87
N ALA A 23 2.55 0.18 -0.65
CA ALA A 23 3.27 -1.05 -0.41
C ALA A 23 2.32 -2.19 0.04
N ILE A 24 2.56 -3.39 -0.49
CA ILE A 24 1.89 -4.62 -0.07
C ILE A 24 2.96 -5.71 0.02
N ARG A 25 3.12 -6.30 1.20
CA ARG A 25 4.17 -7.25 1.59
C ARG A 25 5.56 -6.72 1.27
N GLY A 26 5.79 -5.44 1.54
CA GLY A 26 7.04 -4.78 1.20
C GLY A 26 7.29 -4.62 -0.30
N ARG A 27 6.32 -4.89 -1.19
CA ARG A 27 6.42 -4.56 -2.63
C ARG A 27 5.71 -3.25 -2.91
N ILE A 28 6.38 -2.34 -3.59
CA ILE A 28 5.86 -1.00 -3.89
C ILE A 28 5.19 -1.01 -5.25
N TYR A 29 3.90 -0.69 -5.26
CA TYR A 29 3.07 -0.56 -6.45
C TYR A 29 2.88 0.92 -6.80
N ASP A 30 3.04 1.25 -8.08
CA ASP A 30 2.71 2.59 -8.58
C ASP A 30 1.21 2.67 -8.88
N VAL A 31 0.49 3.37 -7.99
CA VAL A 31 -0.96 3.56 -8.07
C VAL A 31 -1.33 4.95 -8.58
N THR A 32 -0.41 5.66 -9.23
CA THR A 32 -0.63 7.02 -9.76
C THR A 32 -1.81 7.07 -10.74
N THR A 33 -2.01 6.01 -11.52
CA THR A 33 -3.18 5.88 -12.43
C THR A 33 -4.52 5.84 -11.66
N GLY A 34 -4.48 5.47 -10.37
CA GLY A 34 -5.61 5.47 -9.45
C GLY A 34 -5.67 6.72 -8.56
N LYS A 35 -5.12 7.87 -8.97
CA LYS A 35 -5.09 9.11 -8.16
C LYS A 35 -6.44 9.51 -7.55
N SER A 36 -7.56 9.28 -8.22
CA SER A 36 -8.89 9.57 -7.67
C SER A 36 -9.24 8.73 -6.43
N PHE A 37 -8.59 7.58 -6.25
CA PHE A 37 -8.82 6.65 -5.15
C PHE A 37 -7.80 6.80 -4.02
N TYR A 38 -6.52 6.93 -4.37
CA TYR A 38 -5.41 6.97 -3.41
C TYR A 38 -4.90 8.38 -3.12
N GLY A 39 -5.21 9.37 -3.96
CA GLY A 39 -4.85 10.75 -3.71
C GLY A 39 -5.67 11.39 -2.59
N PRO A 40 -5.36 12.66 -2.24
CA PRO A 40 -6.03 13.39 -1.18
C PRO A 40 -7.54 13.42 -1.38
N GLY A 41 -8.30 13.00 -0.35
CA GLY A 41 -9.77 12.92 -0.39
C GLY A 41 -10.34 11.66 -1.08
N GLY A 42 -9.50 10.78 -1.61
CA GLY A 42 -9.92 9.51 -2.19
C GLY A 42 -10.29 8.45 -1.12
N SER A 43 -11.12 7.49 -1.49
CA SER A 43 -11.63 6.44 -0.59
C SER A 43 -10.56 5.50 0.01
N TYR A 44 -9.35 5.53 -0.53
CA TYR A 44 -8.20 4.71 -0.15
C TYR A 44 -6.94 5.56 0.10
N CYS A 45 -7.10 6.86 0.36
CA CYS A 45 -5.98 7.78 0.63
C CYS A 45 -5.14 7.34 1.83
N VAL A 46 -5.73 6.67 2.82
CA VAL A 46 -5.05 6.14 4.01
C VAL A 46 -3.95 5.12 3.70
N PHE A 47 -3.98 4.50 2.52
CA PHE A 47 -2.98 3.52 2.08
C PHE A 47 -1.81 4.16 1.34
N ALA A 48 -1.99 5.36 0.82
CA ALA A 48 -0.97 6.04 0.02
C ALA A 48 0.26 6.39 0.87
N GLY A 49 1.44 6.12 0.32
CA GLY A 49 2.73 6.33 0.97
C GLY A 49 3.01 5.37 2.15
N LYS A 50 2.24 4.29 2.31
CA LYS A 50 2.38 3.34 3.42
C LYS A 50 2.32 1.89 2.93
N ASP A 51 2.67 0.97 3.83
CA ASP A 51 2.43 -0.45 3.62
C ASP A 51 1.04 -0.82 4.17
N ALA A 52 0.14 -1.17 3.26
CA ALA A 52 -1.26 -1.46 3.55
C ALA A 52 -1.54 -2.96 3.71
N SER A 53 -0.50 -3.79 3.90
CA SER A 53 -0.66 -5.25 3.94
C SER A 53 -1.70 -5.72 4.95
N ARG A 54 -1.59 -5.24 6.20
CA ARG A 54 -2.53 -5.64 7.26
C ARG A 54 -3.92 -5.08 7.02
N ALA A 55 -4.03 -3.80 6.65
CA ALA A 55 -5.30 -3.17 6.32
C ALA A 55 -6.05 -3.92 5.20
N LEU A 56 -5.36 -4.32 4.13
CA LEU A 56 -5.94 -5.10 3.04
C LEU A 56 -6.36 -6.50 3.49
N ALA A 57 -5.54 -7.17 4.31
CA ALA A 57 -5.87 -8.48 4.87
C ALA A 57 -7.15 -8.44 5.73
N LYS A 58 -7.29 -7.40 6.55
CA LYS A 58 -8.45 -7.17 7.43
C LYS A 58 -9.64 -6.51 6.72
N MET A 59 -9.47 -6.08 5.47
CA MET A 59 -10.40 -5.17 4.78
C MET A 59 -10.73 -3.90 5.59
N SER A 60 -9.75 -3.42 6.35
CA SER A 60 -9.85 -2.25 7.21
C SER A 60 -9.32 -1.00 6.49
N LYS A 61 -9.82 0.16 6.88
CA LYS A 61 -9.33 1.48 6.46
C LYS A 61 -8.79 2.31 7.64
N ASP A 62 -8.74 1.71 8.83
CA ASP A 62 -8.19 2.36 10.00
C ASP A 62 -6.69 2.55 9.83
N GLU A 63 -6.21 3.75 10.12
CA GLU A 63 -4.78 4.08 9.97
C GLU A 63 -3.88 3.21 10.86
N ASP A 64 -4.38 2.75 12.01
CA ASP A 64 -3.69 1.83 12.91
C ASP A 64 -3.46 0.44 12.28
N ASP A 65 -4.31 0.04 11.34
CA ASP A 65 -4.15 -1.21 10.59
C ASP A 65 -3.27 -1.04 9.34
N VAL A 66 -2.87 0.19 8.96
CA VAL A 66 -1.99 0.45 7.81
C VAL A 66 -0.53 0.29 8.22
N VAL A 67 -0.18 -0.97 8.50
CA VAL A 67 1.15 -1.40 8.91
C VAL A 67 1.62 -2.60 8.07
N PRO A 68 2.95 -2.76 7.91
CA PRO A 68 3.52 -3.90 7.18
C PRO A 68 3.36 -5.23 7.92
N SER A 69 3.09 -5.23 9.24
CA SER A 69 3.07 -6.45 10.05
C SER A 69 1.86 -7.33 9.76
N LEU A 70 2.14 -8.59 9.40
CA LEU A 70 1.14 -9.65 9.20
C LEU A 70 0.91 -10.49 10.47
N GLU A 71 1.54 -10.13 11.59
CA GLU A 71 1.44 -10.91 12.82
C GLU A 71 0.02 -10.90 13.39
N GLY A 72 -0.44 -12.05 13.85
CA GLY A 72 -1.78 -12.22 14.41
C GLY A 72 -2.91 -12.23 13.38
N LEU A 73 -2.60 -12.25 12.07
CA LEU A 73 -3.61 -12.48 11.03
C LEU A 73 -3.93 -13.97 10.89
N SER A 74 -5.21 -14.27 10.72
CA SER A 74 -5.74 -15.60 10.46
C SER A 74 -5.46 -16.03 9.02
N GLU A 75 -5.47 -17.34 8.75
CA GLU A 75 -5.31 -17.88 7.39
C GLU A 75 -6.31 -17.30 6.38
N LYS A 76 -7.54 -17.02 6.83
CA LYS A 76 -8.56 -16.36 6.03
C LYS A 76 -8.16 -14.93 5.63
N GLU A 77 -7.60 -14.15 6.55
CA GLU A 77 -7.16 -12.77 6.30
C GLU A 77 -5.92 -12.76 5.38
N ILE A 78 -5.03 -13.73 5.55
CA ILE A 78 -3.91 -13.95 4.62
C ILE A 78 -4.41 -14.32 3.22
N GLY A 79 -5.45 -15.14 3.11
CA GLY A 79 -6.11 -15.45 1.84
C GLY A 79 -6.68 -14.21 1.14
N VAL A 80 -7.33 -13.32 1.90
CA VAL A 80 -7.81 -12.02 1.39
C VAL A 80 -6.65 -11.16 0.91
N LEU A 81 -5.55 -11.09 1.66
CA LEU A 81 -4.35 -10.36 1.24
C LEU A 81 -3.76 -10.90 -0.07
N ASN A 82 -3.73 -12.22 -0.26
CA ASN A 82 -3.23 -12.83 -1.50
C ASN A 82 -4.07 -12.43 -2.72
N ASP A 83 -5.40 -12.38 -2.57
CA ASP A 83 -6.31 -11.94 -3.63
C ASP A 83 -6.09 -10.45 -3.96
N TRP A 84 -5.93 -9.61 -2.93
CA TRP A 84 -5.58 -8.20 -3.12
C TRP A 84 -4.23 -8.02 -3.81
N GLU A 85 -3.19 -8.73 -3.37
CA GLU A 85 -1.87 -8.69 -3.99
C GLU A 85 -1.96 -9.04 -5.49
N THR A 86 -2.69 -10.11 -5.84
CA THR A 86 -2.91 -10.52 -7.23
C THR A 86 -3.62 -9.44 -8.04
N LYS A 87 -4.67 -8.82 -7.48
CA LYS A 87 -5.39 -7.71 -8.13
C LYS A 87 -4.51 -6.49 -8.33
N PHE A 88 -3.65 -6.17 -7.37
CA PHE A 88 -2.70 -5.06 -7.47
C PHE A 88 -1.64 -5.34 -8.53
N GLN A 89 -1.04 -6.53 -8.55
CA GLN A 89 -0.08 -6.95 -9.58
C GLN A 89 -0.64 -6.88 -10.99
N ALA A 90 -1.92 -7.22 -11.18
CA ALA A 90 -2.56 -7.15 -12.48
C ALA A 90 -2.87 -5.71 -12.94
N LYS A 91 -3.03 -4.77 -12.01
CA LYS A 91 -3.46 -3.39 -12.29
C LYS A 91 -2.34 -2.36 -12.27
N TYR A 92 -1.34 -2.58 -11.41
CA TYR A 92 -0.32 -1.59 -11.08
C TYR A 92 1.07 -2.23 -11.19
N PRO A 93 2.03 -1.53 -11.81
CA PRO A 93 3.40 -2.03 -11.91
C PRO A 93 4.08 -1.97 -10.54
N ILE A 94 4.88 -2.99 -10.25
CA ILE A 94 5.80 -2.98 -9.10
C ILE A 94 7.03 -2.16 -9.49
N VAL A 95 7.33 -1.13 -8.72
CA VAL A 95 8.44 -0.19 -8.97
C VAL A 95 9.59 -0.36 -7.98
N GLY A 96 9.36 -1.10 -6.90
CA GLY A 96 10.38 -1.32 -5.87
C GLY A 96 9.94 -2.15 -4.69
N THR A 97 10.73 -2.11 -3.64
CA THR A 97 10.49 -2.78 -2.37
C THR A 97 10.73 -1.86 -1.18
N VAL A 98 10.05 -2.14 -0.08
CA VAL A 98 10.23 -1.45 1.20
C VAL A 98 11.26 -2.21 2.03
N THR A 99 12.33 -1.54 2.44
CA THR A 99 13.40 -2.11 3.24
C THR A 99 13.44 -1.46 4.62
N THR A 100 13.42 -2.27 5.68
CA THR A 100 13.66 -1.85 7.07
C THR A 100 15.15 -2.08 7.38
N ASN A 101 16.00 -1.20 6.87
CA ASN A 101 17.44 -1.22 7.17
C ASN A 101 17.73 -0.50 8.49
#